data_AF-A0A7V9QAX5-F1
#
_entry.id   AF-A0A7V9QAX5-F1
#
_cell.length_a   1.000
_cell.length_b   1.000
_cell.length_c   1.000
_cell.angle_alpha   90.00
_cell.angle_beta   90.00
_cell.angle_gamma   90.00
#
_symmetry.space_group_name_H-M   'P 1'
#
loop_
_entity.id
_entity.type
_entity.pdbx_description
1 polymer ?
#
loop_
_entity_poly.entity_id
_entity_poly.type
_entity_poly.pdbx_seq_one_letter_code
_entity_poly.pdbx_strand_id
1 'polypeptide(L)'
;MSAYRDAIDRTTGLIKRRARHFRNLVVAVVLVVLGAVVGSVAARSLLPLAAVSVLLPLCAAFLVADERLLARWRAEVLAAWTRRDIDLAALRAAVRAHPTLPKETTEGMLMTLPSVGELTAEQALMTPTREALAATIRAGHREHADSLLLGALASAVVVGVLLAVVWTRVWILLPGLAILTAGPALSLWMRRRRLTVWEAEVEAYRKQPGFSEADYSRLLASLQ
;
A
#
# COMPACT_ATOMS: atom_id res chain seq x y z
N MET A 1 -26.01 12.00 10.34
CA MET A 1 -25.73 10.88 9.41
C MET A 1 -25.01 9.80 10.21
N SER A 2 -25.28 8.51 9.98
CA SER A 2 -24.63 7.45 10.75
C SER A 2 -23.17 7.27 10.30
N ALA A 3 -22.24 7.08 11.23
CA ALA A 3 -20.82 6.85 10.94
C ALA A 3 -20.59 5.68 9.96
N TYR A 4 -21.47 4.67 10.00
CA TYR A 4 -21.49 3.56 9.05
C TYR A 4 -21.76 3.99 7.61
N ARG A 5 -22.74 4.87 7.38
CA ARG A 5 -23.05 5.37 6.04
C ARG A 5 -21.85 6.10 5.46
N ASP A 6 -21.23 6.96 6.26
CA ASP A 6 -20.03 7.69 5.85
C ASP A 6 -18.86 6.74 5.53
N ALA A 7 -18.67 5.68 6.33
CA ALA A 7 -17.64 4.67 6.08
C ALA A 7 -17.89 3.87 4.80
N ILE A 8 -19.14 3.49 4.52
CA ILE A 8 -19.54 2.78 3.28
C ILE A 8 -19.37 3.69 2.06
N ASP A 9 -19.81 4.95 2.16
CA ASP A 9 -19.69 5.93 1.07
C ASP A 9 -18.21 6.21 0.75
N ARG A 10 -17.34 6.31 1.77
CA ARG A 10 -15.89 6.44 1.59
C ARG A 10 -15.27 5.21 0.96
N THR A 11 -15.67 4.00 1.37
CA THR A 11 -15.18 2.74 0.80
C THR A 11 -15.57 2.62 -0.67
N THR A 12 -16.82 2.94 -0.99
CA THR A 12 -17.33 2.99 -2.37
C THR A 12 -16.58 4.03 -3.21
N GLY A 13 -16.35 5.23 -2.65
CA GLY A 13 -15.57 6.28 -3.28
C GLY A 13 -14.11 5.89 -3.53
N LEU A 14 -13.49 5.15 -2.60
CA LEU A 14 -12.15 4.59 -2.78
C LEU A 14 -12.14 3.58 -3.94
N ILE A 15 -13.05 2.61 -3.97
CA ILE A 15 -13.14 1.60 -5.04
C ILE A 15 -13.27 2.29 -6.42
N LYS A 16 -14.15 3.29 -6.54
CA LYS A 16 -14.30 4.08 -7.77
C LYS A 16 -13.00 4.79 -8.16
N ARG A 17 -12.26 5.34 -7.20
CA ARG A 17 -10.95 5.97 -7.45
C ARG A 17 -9.90 4.95 -7.90
N ARG A 18 -9.82 3.78 -7.28
CA ARG A 18 -8.89 2.70 -7.69
C ARG A 18 -9.18 2.24 -9.11
N ALA A 19 -10.44 1.98 -9.44
CA ALA A 19 -10.86 1.62 -10.80
C ALA A 19 -10.45 2.68 -11.85
N ARG A 20 -10.57 3.97 -11.52
CA ARG A 20 -10.12 5.06 -12.40
C ARG A 20 -8.60 5.05 -12.59
N HIS A 21 -7.83 4.89 -11.52
CA HIS A 21 -6.37 4.82 -11.63
C HIS A 21 -5.92 3.61 -12.45
N PHE A 22 -6.55 2.46 -12.25
CA PHE A 22 -6.26 1.26 -13.04
C PHE A 22 -6.55 1.48 -14.53
N ARG A 23 -7.70 2.06 -14.86
CA ARG A 23 -8.02 2.42 -16.25
C ARG A 23 -6.98 3.38 -16.86
N ASN A 24 -6.56 4.39 -16.10
CA ASN A 24 -5.54 5.32 -16.55
C ASN A 24 -4.18 4.62 -16.77
N LEU A 25 -3.81 3.68 -15.90
CA LEU A 25 -2.62 2.84 -16.08
C LEU A 25 -2.73 2.02 -17.37
N VAL A 26 -3.84 1.32 -17.60
CA VAL A 26 -4.05 0.53 -18.83
C VAL A 26 -3.90 1.40 -20.07
N VAL A 27 -4.52 2.59 -20.09
CA VAL A 27 -4.38 3.54 -21.20
C VAL A 27 -2.92 3.94 -21.39
N ALA A 28 -2.20 4.28 -20.31
CA ALA A 28 -0.79 4.65 -20.39
C ALA A 28 0.09 3.50 -20.91
N VAL A 29 -0.14 2.26 -20.46
CA VAL A 29 0.56 1.06 -20.94
C VAL A 29 0.34 0.87 -22.44
N VAL A 30 -0.92 0.95 -22.90
CA VAL A 30 -1.26 0.82 -24.33
C VAL A 30 -0.58 1.91 -25.16
N LEU A 31 -0.60 3.17 -24.70
CA LEU A 31 0.05 4.27 -25.40
C LEU A 31 1.58 4.08 -25.50
N VAL A 32 2.23 3.64 -24.44
CA VAL A 32 3.68 3.35 -24.43
C VAL A 32 4.01 2.23 -25.42
N VAL A 33 3.25 1.13 -25.40
CA VAL A 33 3.48 0.00 -26.30
C VAL A 33 3.25 0.37 -27.76
N LEU A 34 2.10 1.00 -28.08
CA LEU A 34 1.80 1.43 -29.45
C LEU A 34 2.82 2.46 -29.95
N GLY A 35 3.19 3.43 -29.11
CA GLY A 35 4.21 4.42 -29.44
C GLY A 35 5.57 3.79 -29.73
N ALA A 36 5.99 2.81 -28.93
CA ALA A 36 7.23 2.08 -29.13
C ALA A 36 7.23 1.28 -30.45
N VAL A 37 6.13 0.60 -30.78
CA VAL A 37 5.98 -0.18 -32.02
C VAL A 37 5.99 0.74 -33.25
N VAL A 38 5.13 1.76 -33.26
CA VAL A 38 5.04 2.73 -34.38
C VAL A 38 6.37 3.44 -34.58
N GLY A 39 7.00 3.90 -33.49
CA GLY A 39 8.31 4.53 -33.52
C GLY A 39 9.39 3.60 -34.07
N SER A 40 9.37 2.31 -33.71
CA SER A 40 10.35 1.33 -34.20
C SER A 40 10.23 1.10 -35.70
N VAL A 41 9.00 0.96 -36.21
CA VAL A 41 8.72 0.79 -37.65
C VAL A 41 9.14 2.04 -38.43
N ALA A 42 8.75 3.23 -37.96
CA ALA A 42 9.05 4.49 -38.64
C ALA A 42 10.56 4.79 -38.68
N ALA A 43 11.28 4.56 -37.57
CA ALA A 43 12.71 4.80 -37.47
C ALA A 43 13.56 3.66 -38.06
N ARG A 44 12.95 2.53 -38.46
CA ARG A 44 13.64 1.27 -38.85
C ARG A 44 14.71 0.86 -37.84
N SER A 45 14.42 1.06 -36.56
CA SER A 45 15.35 0.85 -35.46
C SER A 45 14.63 0.16 -34.31
N LEU A 46 15.34 -0.72 -33.59
CA LEU A 46 14.81 -1.37 -32.39
C LEU A 46 14.91 -0.46 -31.15
N LEU A 47 15.55 0.70 -31.25
CA LEU A 47 15.79 1.58 -30.12
C LEU A 47 14.49 2.04 -29.43
N PRO A 48 13.40 2.41 -30.14
CA PRO A 48 12.12 2.75 -29.51
C PRO A 48 11.50 1.62 -28.70
N LEU A 49 11.81 0.35 -29.00
CA LEU A 49 11.34 -0.78 -28.18
C LEU A 49 11.97 -0.78 -26.78
N ALA A 50 13.15 -0.17 -26.61
CA ALA A 50 13.72 0.00 -25.29
C ALA A 50 12.82 0.84 -24.38
N ALA A 51 11.98 1.74 -24.94
CA ALA A 51 11.01 2.52 -24.16
C ALA A 51 9.94 1.67 -23.47
N VAL A 52 9.72 0.42 -23.89
CA VAL A 52 8.83 -0.53 -23.20
C VAL A 52 9.33 -0.82 -21.77
N SER A 53 10.62 -0.66 -21.49
CA SER A 53 11.17 -0.79 -20.14
C SER A 53 10.58 0.24 -19.16
N VAL A 54 10.04 1.38 -19.64
CA VAL A 54 9.32 2.39 -18.83
C VAL A 54 8.03 1.84 -18.23
N LEU A 55 7.48 0.73 -18.76
CA LEU A 55 6.32 0.09 -18.16
C LEU A 55 6.59 -0.38 -16.72
N LEU A 56 7.82 -0.79 -16.40
CA LEU A 56 8.18 -1.24 -15.06
C LEU A 56 8.01 -0.14 -14.00
N PRO A 57 8.66 1.04 -14.12
CA PRO A 57 8.45 2.13 -13.17
C PRO A 57 7.03 2.71 -13.23
N LEU A 58 6.36 2.66 -14.39
CA LEU A 58 4.97 3.09 -14.50
C LEU A 58 4.03 2.22 -13.65
N CYS A 59 4.15 0.89 -13.75
CA CYS A 59 3.40 -0.05 -12.91
C CYS A 59 3.75 0.11 -11.43
N ALA A 60 5.04 0.26 -11.10
CA ALA A 60 5.47 0.44 -9.72
C ALA A 60 4.93 1.75 -9.12
N ALA A 61 4.93 2.84 -9.89
CA ALA A 61 4.34 4.11 -9.48
C ALA A 61 2.82 4.00 -9.22
N PHE A 62 2.11 3.23 -10.06
CA PHE A 62 0.70 2.93 -9.82
C PHE A 62 0.49 2.16 -8.50
N LEU A 63 1.28 1.11 -8.24
CA LEU A 63 1.18 0.33 -7.00
C LEU A 63 1.42 1.19 -5.76
N VAL A 64 2.41 2.10 -5.81
CA VAL A 64 2.67 3.06 -4.73
C VAL A 64 1.48 4.01 -4.53
N ALA A 65 0.88 4.51 -5.61
CA ALA A 65 -0.27 5.39 -5.52
C ALA A 65 -1.50 4.67 -4.93
N ASP A 66 -1.75 3.43 -5.37
CA ASP A 66 -2.84 2.60 -4.87
C ASP A 66 -2.66 2.27 -3.37
N GLU A 67 -1.45 1.89 -2.97
CA GLU A 67 -1.14 1.59 -1.57
C GLU A 67 -1.28 2.83 -0.68
N ARG A 68 -0.93 4.03 -1.16
CA ARG A 68 -1.16 5.28 -0.41
C ARG A 68 -2.65 5.57 -0.22
N LEU A 69 -3.47 5.32 -1.24
CA LEU A 69 -4.92 5.47 -1.13
C LEU A 69 -5.50 4.48 -0.12
N LEU A 70 -5.04 3.23 -0.16
CA LEU A 70 -5.47 2.19 0.76
C LEU A 70 -5.01 2.47 2.20
N ALA A 71 -3.78 2.94 2.38
CA ALA A 71 -3.23 3.32 3.68
C ALA A 71 -4.01 4.47 4.32
N ARG A 72 -4.43 5.47 3.54
CA ARG A 72 -5.28 6.57 4.04
C ARG A 72 -6.64 6.05 4.47
N TRP A 73 -7.31 5.24 3.65
CA TRP A 73 -8.60 4.63 4.01
C TRP A 73 -8.49 3.77 5.27
N ARG A 74 -7.46 2.91 5.37
CA ARG A 74 -7.19 2.12 6.57
C ARG A 74 -7.00 2.99 7.80
N ALA A 75 -6.21 4.06 7.68
CA ALA A 75 -5.96 4.97 8.80
C ALA A 75 -7.26 5.61 9.30
N GLU A 76 -8.15 6.02 8.39
CA GLU A 76 -9.47 6.59 8.71
C GLU A 76 -10.39 5.56 9.37
N VAL A 77 -10.50 4.35 8.82
CA VAL A 77 -11.32 3.25 9.38
C VAL A 77 -10.83 2.87 10.76
N LEU A 78 -9.51 2.68 10.92
CA LEU A 78 -8.91 2.37 12.23
C LEU A 78 -9.11 3.51 13.23
N ALA A 79 -9.05 4.78 12.79
CA ALA A 79 -9.29 5.91 13.69
C ALA A 79 -10.76 5.98 14.15
N ALA A 80 -11.72 5.66 13.28
CA ALA A 80 -13.13 5.55 13.68
C ALA A 80 -13.35 4.36 14.62
N TRP A 81 -12.67 3.24 14.37
CA TRP A 81 -12.73 2.06 15.23
C TRP A 81 -12.13 2.30 16.62
N THR A 82 -10.98 2.97 16.73
CA THR A 82 -10.37 3.29 18.04
C THR A 82 -11.26 4.22 18.86
N ARG A 83 -11.98 5.14 18.20
CA ARG A 83 -12.99 6.01 18.85
C ARG A 83 -14.32 5.32 19.17
N ARG A 84 -14.49 4.05 18.81
CA ARG A 84 -15.75 3.30 18.93
C ARG A 84 -16.91 3.90 18.11
N ASP A 85 -16.60 4.66 17.07
CA ASP A 85 -17.62 5.20 16.14
C ASP A 85 -18.20 4.09 15.25
N ILE A 86 -17.39 3.05 14.99
CA ILE A 86 -17.74 1.89 14.16
C ILE A 86 -17.16 0.61 14.78
N ASP A 87 -17.89 -0.48 14.59
CA ASP A 87 -17.40 -1.84 14.78
C ASP A 87 -17.01 -2.46 13.43
N LEU A 88 -15.80 -3.03 13.34
CA LEU A 88 -15.22 -3.64 12.15
C LEU A 88 -15.99 -4.88 11.70
N ALA A 89 -16.49 -5.70 12.62
CA ALA A 89 -17.33 -6.84 12.29
C ALA A 89 -18.61 -6.40 11.55
N ALA A 90 -19.29 -5.38 12.07
CA ALA A 90 -20.48 -4.81 11.43
C ALA A 90 -20.14 -4.10 10.11
N LEU A 91 -19.01 -3.39 10.02
CA LEU A 91 -18.54 -2.78 8.77
C LEU A 91 -18.30 -3.85 7.70
N ARG A 92 -17.62 -4.95 8.03
CA ARG A 92 -17.40 -6.07 7.09
C ARG A 92 -18.70 -6.65 6.59
N ALA A 93 -19.65 -6.92 7.48
CA ALA A 93 -20.96 -7.44 7.12
C ALA A 93 -21.71 -6.48 6.18
N ALA A 94 -21.73 -5.18 6.50
CA ALA A 94 -22.39 -4.16 5.69
C ALA A 94 -21.74 -4.01 4.30
N VAL A 95 -20.41 -4.01 4.24
CA VAL A 95 -19.66 -3.91 2.98
C VAL A 95 -19.86 -5.16 2.11
N ARG A 96 -19.88 -6.36 2.71
CA ARG A 96 -20.15 -7.64 2.01
C ARG A 96 -21.57 -7.73 1.47
N ALA A 97 -22.53 -7.15 2.18
CA ALA A 97 -23.93 -7.12 1.76
C ALA A 97 -24.17 -6.20 0.56
N HIS A 98 -23.22 -5.33 0.20
CA HIS A 98 -23.39 -4.36 -0.89
C HIS A 98 -23.15 -5.02 -2.27
N PRO A 99 -24.21 -5.25 -3.09
CA PRO A 99 -24.11 -6.11 -4.27
C PRO A 99 -23.30 -5.51 -5.43
N THR A 100 -23.17 -4.17 -5.48
CA THR A 100 -22.46 -3.48 -6.57
C THR A 100 -20.95 -3.38 -6.36
N LEU A 101 -20.42 -3.84 -5.22
CA LEU A 101 -19.00 -3.75 -4.93
C LEU A 101 -18.26 -4.99 -5.50
N PRO A 102 -17.08 -4.82 -6.13
CA PRO A 102 -16.29 -5.95 -6.58
C PRO A 102 -15.85 -6.79 -5.38
N LYS A 103 -16.32 -8.05 -5.30
CA LYS A 103 -16.12 -8.92 -4.14
C LYS A 103 -14.65 -9.11 -3.79
N GLU A 104 -13.83 -9.50 -4.76
CA GLU A 104 -12.40 -9.78 -4.54
C GLU A 104 -11.62 -8.55 -4.05
N THR A 105 -11.81 -7.40 -4.69
CA THR A 105 -11.14 -6.16 -4.29
C THR A 105 -11.56 -5.74 -2.89
N THR A 106 -12.84 -5.89 -2.58
CA THR A 106 -13.40 -5.48 -1.30
C THR A 106 -12.93 -6.40 -0.17
N GLU A 107 -12.93 -7.72 -0.39
CA GLU A 107 -12.35 -8.68 0.55
C GLU A 107 -10.86 -8.42 0.77
N GLY A 108 -10.09 -8.17 -0.29
CA GLY A 108 -8.68 -7.80 -0.16
C GLY A 108 -8.48 -6.55 0.71
N MET A 109 -9.35 -5.55 0.59
CA MET A 109 -9.32 -4.37 1.47
C MET A 109 -9.70 -4.71 2.92
N LEU A 110 -10.75 -5.51 3.13
CA LEU A 110 -11.21 -5.90 4.46
C LEU A 110 -10.23 -6.83 5.21
N MET A 111 -9.44 -7.62 4.47
CA MET A 111 -8.36 -8.45 5.02
C MET A 111 -7.20 -7.62 5.59
N THR A 112 -7.05 -6.36 5.16
CA THR A 112 -6.05 -5.45 5.73
C THR A 112 -6.47 -4.83 7.08
N LEU A 113 -7.66 -5.18 7.57
CA LEU A 113 -8.19 -4.73 8.87
C LEU A 113 -8.11 -5.88 9.88
N PRO A 114 -8.00 -5.60 11.19
CA PRO A 114 -7.88 -6.65 12.21
C PRO A 114 -9.15 -7.48 12.35
N SER A 115 -9.02 -8.81 12.33
CA SER A 115 -10.14 -9.71 12.55
C SER A 115 -10.28 -10.02 14.04
N VAL A 116 -11.16 -9.29 14.71
CA VAL A 116 -11.39 -9.45 16.16
C VAL A 116 -12.35 -10.62 16.47
N GLY A 117 -12.91 -11.25 15.43
CA GLY A 117 -13.92 -12.30 15.56
C GLY A 117 -15.32 -11.70 15.70
N GLU A 118 -16.03 -12.09 16.75
CA GLU A 118 -17.41 -11.66 17.01
C GLU A 118 -17.50 -10.20 17.47
N LEU A 119 -18.64 -9.57 17.19
CA LEU A 119 -18.93 -8.17 17.55
C LEU A 119 -18.79 -7.92 19.06
N THR A 120 -19.20 -8.89 19.88
CA THR A 120 -19.12 -8.83 21.35
C THR A 120 -17.68 -8.79 21.84
N ALA A 121 -16.81 -9.64 21.28
CA ALA A 121 -15.38 -9.66 21.57
C ALA A 121 -14.72 -8.34 21.17
N GLU A 122 -15.13 -7.77 20.03
CA GLU A 122 -14.64 -6.48 19.58
C GLU A 122 -15.03 -5.34 20.51
N GLN A 123 -16.29 -5.28 20.93
CA GLN A 123 -16.80 -4.24 21.85
C GLN A 123 -16.18 -4.34 23.25
N ALA A 124 -15.77 -5.53 23.68
CA ALA A 124 -15.06 -5.74 24.94
C ALA A 124 -13.65 -5.13 24.96
N LEU A 125 -13.02 -4.92 23.79
CA LEU A 125 -11.68 -4.32 23.73
C LEU A 125 -11.67 -2.88 24.23
N MET A 126 -10.79 -2.63 25.19
CA MET A 126 -10.52 -1.30 25.72
C MET A 126 -9.79 -0.42 24.68
N THR A 127 -10.01 0.89 24.76
CA THR A 127 -9.45 1.88 23.82
C THR A 127 -7.91 1.80 23.68
N PRO A 128 -7.12 1.69 24.76
CA PRO A 128 -5.66 1.61 24.63
C PRO A 128 -5.19 0.40 23.82
N THR A 129 -5.86 -0.76 23.97
CA THR A 129 -5.56 -1.95 23.19
C THR A 129 -5.93 -1.77 21.72
N ARG A 130 -7.05 -1.11 21.41
CA ARG A 130 -7.43 -0.76 20.03
C ARG A 130 -6.40 0.18 19.39
N GLU A 131 -5.94 1.19 20.13
CA GLU A 131 -4.96 2.16 19.65
C GLU A 131 -3.59 1.53 19.39
N ALA A 132 -3.10 0.69 20.30
CA ALA A 132 -1.89 -0.09 20.09
C ALA A 132 -1.99 -0.99 18.85
N LEU A 133 -3.11 -1.69 18.67
CA LEU A 133 -3.32 -2.54 17.49
C LEU A 133 -3.37 -1.72 16.19
N ALA A 134 -4.08 -0.59 16.21
CA ALA A 134 -4.15 0.32 15.07
C ALA A 134 -2.78 0.90 14.70
N ALA A 135 -1.94 1.24 15.69
CA ALA A 135 -0.57 1.69 15.48
C ALA A 135 0.29 0.59 14.81
N THR A 136 0.19 -0.65 15.30
CA THR A 136 0.91 -1.80 14.74
C THR A 136 0.52 -2.12 13.30
N ILE A 137 -0.78 -2.11 12.98
CA ILE A 137 -1.25 -2.33 11.61
C ILE A 137 -0.78 -1.21 10.68
N ARG A 138 -0.85 0.05 11.13
CA ARG A 138 -0.35 1.19 10.35
C ARG A 138 1.15 1.09 10.11
N ALA A 139 1.92 0.66 11.11
CA ALA A 139 3.38 0.47 11.00
C ALA A 139 3.73 -0.62 9.97
N GLY A 140 3.11 -1.80 10.08
CA GLY A 140 3.35 -2.92 9.17
C GLY A 140 3.05 -2.56 7.70
N HIS A 141 1.93 -1.90 7.44
CA HIS A 141 1.62 -1.48 6.07
C HIS A 141 2.47 -0.31 5.56
N ARG A 142 2.90 0.61 6.42
CA ARG A 142 3.85 1.66 6.01
C ARG A 142 5.17 1.06 5.55
N GLU A 143 5.66 0.01 6.22
CA GLU A 143 6.85 -0.72 5.80
C GLU A 143 6.68 -1.31 4.39
N HIS A 144 5.53 -1.94 4.12
CA HIS A 144 5.22 -2.46 2.80
C HIS A 144 5.18 -1.34 1.74
N ALA A 145 4.50 -0.24 2.02
CA ALA A 145 4.43 0.91 1.11
C ALA A 145 5.80 1.52 0.79
N ASP A 146 6.69 1.63 1.78
CA ASP A 146 8.04 2.14 1.59
C ASP A 146 8.90 1.20 0.76
N SER A 147 8.78 -0.12 0.98
CA SER A 147 9.51 -1.11 0.17
C SER A 147 9.07 -1.09 -1.30
N LEU A 148 7.76 -0.94 -1.57
CA LEU A 148 7.24 -0.72 -2.92
C LEU A 148 7.78 0.58 -3.53
N LEU A 149 7.83 1.68 -2.77
CA LEU A 149 8.36 2.96 -3.23
C LEU A 149 9.84 2.87 -3.58
N LEU A 150 10.65 2.25 -2.72
CA LEU A 150 12.07 2.04 -2.98
C LEU A 150 12.29 1.16 -4.20
N GLY A 151 11.50 0.09 -4.37
CA GLY A 151 11.51 -0.74 -5.58
C GLY A 151 11.12 0.02 -6.84
N ALA A 152 10.10 0.88 -6.76
CA ALA A 152 9.67 1.74 -7.86
C ALA A 152 10.78 2.73 -8.28
N LEU A 153 11.42 3.39 -7.32
CA LEU A 153 12.53 4.30 -7.57
C LEU A 153 13.74 3.57 -8.15
N ALA A 154 14.10 2.42 -7.58
CA ALA A 154 15.21 1.60 -8.06
C ALA A 154 14.97 1.16 -9.52
N SER A 155 13.78 0.65 -9.83
CA SER A 155 13.43 0.25 -11.20
C SER A 155 13.45 1.42 -12.19
N ALA A 156 12.96 2.61 -11.79
CA ALA A 156 13.02 3.81 -12.61
C ALA A 156 14.47 4.22 -12.93
N VAL A 157 15.36 4.17 -11.93
CA VAL A 157 16.79 4.47 -12.11
C VAL A 157 17.45 3.46 -13.03
N VAL A 158 17.22 2.16 -12.83
CA VAL A 158 17.74 1.09 -13.72
C VAL A 158 17.33 1.35 -15.16
N VAL A 159 16.03 1.55 -15.38
CA VAL A 159 15.46 1.76 -16.71
C VAL A 159 16.02 3.02 -17.35
N GLY A 160 16.10 4.13 -16.62
CA GLY A 160 16.66 5.38 -17.10
C GLY A 160 18.13 5.25 -17.50
N VAL A 161 18.95 4.57 -16.69
CA VAL A 161 20.37 4.33 -17.00
C VAL A 161 20.52 3.43 -18.22
N LEU A 162 19.73 2.35 -18.32
CA LEU A 162 19.75 1.46 -19.49
C LEU A 162 19.38 2.21 -20.77
N LEU A 163 18.32 3.03 -20.73
CA LEU A 163 17.93 3.87 -21.87
C LEU A 163 19.05 4.86 -22.25
N ALA A 164 19.69 5.50 -21.27
CA ALA A 164 20.79 6.41 -21.50
C ALA A 164 22.00 5.70 -22.12
N VAL A 165 22.37 4.51 -21.65
CA VAL A 165 23.47 3.69 -22.20
C VAL A 165 23.16 3.31 -23.65
N VAL A 166 21.93 2.84 -23.94
CA VAL A 166 21.53 2.46 -25.30
C VAL A 166 21.55 3.67 -26.24
N TRP A 167 21.09 4.83 -25.77
CA TRP A 167 21.04 6.05 -26.58
C TRP A 167 22.42 6.65 -26.86
N THR A 168 23.25 6.77 -25.82
CA THR A 168 24.55 7.46 -25.89
C THR A 168 25.70 6.54 -26.28
N ARG A 169 25.52 5.21 -26.18
CA ARG A 169 26.56 4.17 -26.30
C ARG A 169 27.70 4.30 -25.27
N VAL A 170 27.49 5.05 -24.20
CA VAL A 170 28.49 5.26 -23.15
C VAL A 170 28.31 4.22 -22.04
N TRP A 171 29.19 3.21 -22.03
CA TRP A 171 29.14 2.10 -21.06
C TRP A 171 29.60 2.49 -19.64
N ILE A 172 30.26 3.64 -19.46
CA ILE A 172 30.79 4.09 -18.16
C ILE A 172 29.69 4.39 -17.13
N LEU A 173 28.41 4.41 -17.52
CA LEU A 173 27.28 4.61 -16.63
C LEU A 173 26.86 3.32 -15.88
N LEU A 174 27.30 2.14 -16.36
CA LEU A 174 26.93 0.85 -15.74
C LEU A 174 27.43 0.67 -14.29
N PRO A 175 28.65 1.09 -13.90
CA PRO A 175 29.08 1.05 -12.50
C PRO A 175 28.15 1.83 -11.57
N GLY A 176 27.46 2.86 -12.06
CA GLY A 176 26.45 3.61 -11.30
C GLY A 176 25.27 2.74 -10.84
N LEU A 177 24.99 1.62 -11.53
CA LEU A 177 23.98 0.65 -11.10
C LEU A 177 24.40 -0.09 -9.81
N ALA A 178 25.69 -0.11 -9.45
CA ALA A 178 26.13 -0.68 -8.18
C ALA A 178 25.49 0.05 -6.98
N ILE A 179 25.12 1.33 -7.12
CA ILE A 179 24.41 2.09 -6.08
C ILE A 179 23.05 1.46 -5.74
N LEU A 180 22.44 0.73 -6.67
CA LEU A 180 21.17 0.04 -6.42
C LEU A 180 21.31 -1.14 -5.44
N THR A 181 22.52 -1.68 -5.29
CA THR A 181 22.81 -2.68 -4.25
C THR A 181 22.71 -2.09 -2.83
N ALA A 182 22.77 -0.76 -2.69
CA ALA A 182 22.52 -0.09 -1.42
C ALA A 182 21.01 -0.01 -1.09
N GLY A 183 20.11 -0.29 -2.04
CA GLY A 183 18.66 -0.25 -1.83
C GLY A 183 18.19 -1.14 -0.67
N PRO A 184 18.57 -2.44 -0.62
CA PRO A 184 18.29 -3.31 0.51
C PRO A 184 18.90 -2.82 1.84
N ALA A 185 20.11 -2.25 1.82
CA ALA A 185 20.72 -1.70 3.03
C ALA A 185 19.94 -0.49 3.56
N LEU A 186 19.49 0.39 2.65
CA LEU A 186 18.67 1.55 2.99
C LEU A 186 17.29 1.13 3.53
N SER A 187 16.66 0.13 2.93
CA SER A 187 15.36 -0.37 3.41
C SER A 187 15.48 -1.00 4.81
N LEU A 188 16.52 -1.78 5.07
CA LEU A 188 16.80 -2.33 6.40
C LEU A 188 17.06 -1.23 7.43
N TRP A 189 17.82 -0.20 7.05
CA TRP A 189 18.09 0.93 7.93
C TRP A 189 16.81 1.71 8.27
N MET A 190 15.97 2.00 7.26
CA MET A 190 14.67 2.66 7.48
C MET A 190 13.75 1.81 8.35
N ARG A 191 13.71 0.49 8.12
CA ARG A 191 12.95 -0.46 8.94
C ARG A 191 13.37 -0.39 10.40
N ARG A 192 14.68 -0.45 10.69
CA ARG A 192 15.21 -0.34 12.06
C ARG A 192 14.79 0.95 12.75
N ARG A 193 14.96 2.10 12.08
CA ARG A 193 14.55 3.40 12.65
C ARG A 193 13.04 3.50 12.90
N ARG A 194 12.22 2.86 12.07
CA ARG A 194 10.76 2.89 12.25
C ARG A 194 10.30 1.93 13.32
N LEU A 195 10.93 0.77 13.44
CA LEU A 195 10.68 -0.17 14.54
C LEU A 195 10.87 0.51 15.89
N THR A 196 11.94 1.28 16.08
CA THR A 196 12.17 2.00 17.35
C THR A 196 11.08 3.04 17.66
N VAL A 197 10.56 3.74 16.63
CA VAL A 197 9.48 4.72 16.81
C VAL A 197 8.17 4.01 17.13
N TRP A 198 7.89 2.91 16.43
CA TRP A 198 6.71 2.10 16.64
C TRP A 198 6.68 1.41 18.01
N GLU A 199 7.79 0.82 18.43
CA GLU A 199 7.94 0.22 19.77
C GLU A 199 7.67 1.25 20.86
N ALA A 200 8.18 2.47 20.71
CA ALA A 200 7.92 3.55 21.65
C ALA A 200 6.43 3.96 21.69
N GLU A 201 5.76 4.01 20.54
CA GLU A 201 4.33 4.33 20.43
C GLU A 201 3.45 3.24 21.08
N VAL A 202 3.73 1.95 20.79
CA VAL A 202 3.01 0.82 21.41
C VAL A 202 3.26 0.76 22.91
N GLU A 203 4.49 0.96 23.36
CA GLU A 203 4.84 0.97 24.79
C GLU A 203 4.15 2.13 25.53
N ALA A 204 3.93 3.28 24.88
CA ALA A 204 3.15 4.36 25.45
C ALA A 204 1.69 3.97 25.69
N TYR A 205 1.07 3.21 24.77
CA TYR A 205 -0.29 2.67 24.96
C TYR A 205 -0.35 1.55 25.99
N ARG A 206 0.68 0.70 26.06
CA ARG A 206 0.80 -0.41 27.01
C ARG A 206 0.77 0.07 28.47
N LYS A 207 1.31 1.26 28.73
CA LYS A 207 1.33 1.90 30.05
C LYS A 207 0.00 2.51 30.47
N GLN A 208 -0.96 2.65 29.56
CA GLN A 208 -2.26 3.22 29.88
C GLN A 208 -3.15 2.21 30.63
N PRO A 209 -3.96 2.68 31.60
CA PRO A 209 -4.85 1.80 32.34
C PRO A 209 -5.89 1.16 31.40
N GLY A 210 -6.14 -0.14 31.60
CA GLY A 210 -7.09 -0.91 30.80
C GLY A 210 -6.50 -1.56 29.54
N PHE A 211 -5.20 -1.40 29.28
CA PHE A 211 -4.53 -2.19 28.25
C PHE A 211 -4.51 -3.68 28.63
N SER A 212 -4.95 -4.54 27.71
CA SER A 212 -4.91 -6.00 27.83
C SER A 212 -3.84 -6.61 26.92
N GLU A 213 -2.78 -7.17 27.51
CA GLU A 213 -1.69 -7.84 26.78
C GLU A 213 -2.16 -9.13 26.09
N ALA A 214 -3.05 -9.87 26.75
CA ALA A 214 -3.58 -11.12 26.22
C ALA A 214 -4.40 -10.87 24.94
N ASP A 215 -5.25 -9.83 24.94
CA ASP A 215 -6.03 -9.48 23.76
C ASP A 215 -5.14 -8.90 22.65
N TYR A 216 -4.19 -8.05 23.00
CA TYR A 216 -3.25 -7.48 22.04
C TYR A 216 -2.46 -8.58 21.30
N SER A 217 -1.83 -9.49 22.04
CA SER A 217 -1.04 -10.59 21.48
C SER A 217 -1.88 -11.56 20.65
N ARG A 218 -3.09 -11.91 21.12
CA ARG A 218 -4.04 -12.75 20.39
C ARG A 218 -4.43 -12.12 19.05
N LEU A 219 -4.73 -10.83 19.03
CA LEU A 219 -5.10 -10.11 17.80
C LEU A 219 -3.92 -9.92 16.88
N LEU A 220 -2.73 -9.67 17.42
CA LEU A 220 -1.51 -9.58 16.64
C LEU A 220 -1.19 -10.89 15.93
N ALA A 221 -1.38 -12.03 16.60
CA ALA A 221 -1.20 -13.35 16.00
C ALA A 221 -2.20 -13.63 14.86
N SER A 222 -3.39 -13.02 14.88
CA SER A 222 -4.38 -13.15 13.79
C SER A 222 -4.05 -12.33 12.54
N LEU A 223 -3.07 -11.42 12.63
CA LEU A 223 -2.62 -10.58 11.51
C LEU A 223 -1.43 -11.19 10.75
N GLN A 224 -0.79 -12.23 11.30
CA GLN A 224 0.34 -12.94 10.71
C GLN A 224 -0.14 -14.14 9.89
#